data_AF-A0A533Z437-F1
#
_entry.id   AF-A0A533Z437-F1
#
_cell.length_a   1.000
_cell.length_b   1.000
_cell.length_c   1.000
_cell.angle_alpha   90.00
_cell.angle_beta   90.00
_cell.angle_gamma   90.00
#
_symmetry.space_group_name_H-M   'P 1'
#
loop_
_entity.id
_entity.type
_entity.pdbx_description
1 polymer ?
#
loop_
_entity_poly.entity_id
_entity_poly.type
_entity_poly.pdbx_seq_one_letter_code
_entity_poly.pdbx_strand_id
1 'polypeptide(L)'
;MDTHGLGPGKAITPDLIKAFMTSQGFLGQLKRYANKLLNGNGCDWPFLPQPYRVEFPWSEGRWSPAMTIGFLYNRDNHAVEFTSPDSIDLLLRIEAKPETNPNPAAVLDVLRRLVPQLQRNDTRALTKGQRGNGSLLIVQRSLARAIEGQGTEREQLDAIHRQIKEWCATLFSDGQLEAALRTIQPDSRPP
;
A
#
# COMPACT_ATOMS: atom_id res chain seq x y z
N MET A 1 1.50 -33.74 -2.36
CA MET A 1 0.38 -32.87 -2.75
C MET A 1 0.76 -31.45 -2.33
N ASP A 2 1.50 -30.74 -3.19
CA ASP A 2 2.00 -29.37 -2.97
C ASP A 2 1.63 -28.49 -4.16
N THR A 3 0.33 -28.42 -4.45
CA THR A 3 -0.19 -27.61 -5.54
C THR A 3 -1.25 -26.66 -4.98
N HIS A 4 -1.05 -25.36 -5.23
CA HIS A 4 -1.92 -24.21 -4.93
C HIS A 4 -1.66 -23.36 -3.68
N GLY A 5 -0.63 -23.62 -2.86
CA GLY A 5 -0.24 -22.64 -1.82
C GLY A 5 -1.32 -22.34 -0.75
N LEU A 6 -2.36 -23.18 -0.67
CA LEU A 6 -3.48 -23.05 0.26
C LEU A 6 -3.21 -23.62 1.66
N GLY A 7 -2.10 -24.35 1.85
CA GLY A 7 -1.65 -24.83 3.16
C GLY A 7 -1.12 -23.72 4.08
N PRO A 8 -0.91 -23.99 5.39
CA PRO A 8 -0.27 -23.04 6.30
C PRO A 8 1.18 -22.79 5.88
N GLY A 9 1.50 -21.54 5.54
CA GLY A 9 2.86 -21.12 5.20
C GLY A 9 3.66 -20.71 6.43
N LYS A 10 4.97 -20.49 6.25
CA LYS A 10 5.85 -19.98 7.32
C LYS A 10 5.63 -18.48 7.53
N ALA A 11 5.68 -18.05 8.79
CA ALA A 11 5.66 -16.64 9.16
C ALA A 11 6.93 -15.92 8.67
N ILE A 12 6.81 -14.64 8.34
CA ILE A 12 7.96 -13.77 8.07
C ILE A 12 8.62 -13.41 9.41
N THR A 13 9.94 -13.60 9.52
CA THR A 13 10.74 -13.18 10.68
C THR A 13 11.55 -11.91 10.37
N PRO A 14 11.93 -11.10 11.38
CA PRO A 14 12.84 -9.97 11.18
C PRO A 14 14.18 -10.38 10.54
N ASP A 15 14.69 -11.56 10.89
CA ASP A 15 15.93 -12.09 10.30
C ASP A 15 15.76 -12.44 8.82
N LEU A 16 14.58 -12.90 8.40
CA LEU A 16 14.26 -13.11 6.98
C LEU A 16 14.17 -11.79 6.21
N ILE A 17 13.70 -10.70 6.82
CA ILE A 17 13.66 -9.37 6.21
C ILE A 17 15.09 -8.84 6.00
N LYS A 18 15.98 -9.01 6.99
CA LYS A 18 17.40 -8.66 6.86
C LYS A 18 18.11 -9.54 5.82
N ALA A 19 17.87 -10.85 5.84
CA ALA A 19 18.43 -11.80 4.88
C ALA A 19 17.85 -11.63 3.46
N PHE A 20 16.69 -11.01 3.30
CA PHE A 20 16.10 -10.72 1.99
C PHE A 20 16.89 -9.69 1.19
N MET A 21 17.46 -8.68 1.86
CA MET A 21 18.41 -7.76 1.19
C MET A 21 19.59 -8.51 0.55
N THR A 22 19.77 -9.79 0.89
CA THR A 22 20.81 -10.69 0.38
C THR A 22 20.29 -11.95 -0.33
N SER A 23 18.97 -12.22 -0.51
CA SER A 23 18.49 -13.52 -1.04
C SER A 23 17.15 -13.53 -1.81
N GLN A 24 16.98 -14.51 -2.72
CA GLN A 24 15.82 -14.62 -3.64
C GLN A 24 14.52 -15.18 -3.01
N GLY A 25 14.58 -15.92 -1.90
CA GLY A 25 13.44 -16.70 -1.38
C GLY A 25 12.30 -15.86 -0.80
N PHE A 26 12.58 -14.67 -0.28
CA PHE A 26 11.60 -13.84 0.40
C PHE A 26 10.63 -13.11 -0.55
N LEU A 27 11.01 -12.84 -1.81
CA LEU A 27 10.05 -12.36 -2.83
C LEU A 27 8.92 -13.35 -3.06
N GLY A 28 9.21 -14.66 -3.01
CA GLY A 28 8.21 -15.70 -3.10
C GLY A 28 7.20 -15.62 -1.94
N GLN A 29 7.70 -15.33 -0.74
CA GLN A 29 6.87 -15.17 0.45
C GLN A 29 6.00 -13.90 0.40
N LEU A 30 6.54 -12.76 -0.06
CA LEU A 30 5.75 -11.55 -0.29
C LEU A 30 4.65 -11.77 -1.33
N LYS A 31 4.98 -12.41 -2.46
CA LYS A 31 3.99 -12.76 -3.50
C LYS A 31 2.90 -13.68 -2.96
N ARG A 32 3.24 -14.60 -2.06
CA ARG A 32 2.28 -15.45 -1.37
C ARG A 32 1.35 -14.63 -0.45
N TYR A 33 1.90 -13.71 0.33
CA TYR A 33 1.11 -12.85 1.23
C TYR A 33 0.14 -11.97 0.43
N ALA A 34 0.67 -11.32 -0.60
CA ALA A 34 -0.08 -10.60 -1.62
C ALA A 34 -1.27 -11.41 -2.17
N ASN A 35 -1.02 -12.63 -2.67
CA ASN A 35 -2.06 -13.48 -3.21
C ASN A 35 -3.11 -13.88 -2.18
N LYS A 36 -2.72 -14.12 -0.92
CA LYS A 36 -3.67 -14.43 0.16
C LYS A 36 -4.50 -13.22 0.58
N LEU A 37 -3.92 -12.02 0.58
CA LEU A 37 -4.66 -10.78 0.83
C LEU A 37 -5.66 -10.47 -0.29
N LEU A 38 -5.31 -10.75 -1.55
CA LEU A 38 -6.18 -10.51 -2.70
C LEU A 38 -7.27 -11.56 -2.88
N ASN A 39 -6.92 -12.83 -2.74
CA ASN A 39 -7.74 -13.96 -3.19
C ASN A 39 -8.10 -14.94 -2.06
N GLY A 40 -7.62 -14.71 -0.84
CA GLY A 40 -7.86 -15.59 0.30
C GLY A 40 -9.25 -15.38 0.90
N ASN A 41 -9.93 -16.49 1.22
CA ASN A 41 -11.18 -16.45 1.97
C ASN A 41 -10.96 -15.77 3.34
N GLY A 42 -11.59 -14.61 3.56
CA GLY A 42 -11.55 -13.85 4.82
C GLY A 42 -10.98 -12.44 4.72
N CYS A 43 -10.35 -12.05 3.61
CA CYS A 43 -9.88 -10.69 3.37
C CYS A 43 -10.85 -9.95 2.43
N ASP A 44 -12.04 -9.60 2.92
CA ASP A 44 -12.92 -8.68 2.20
C ASP A 44 -12.41 -7.25 2.33
N TRP A 45 -12.60 -6.45 1.27
CA TRP A 45 -12.19 -5.05 1.20
C TRP A 45 -13.37 -4.07 1.16
N PRO A 46 -14.43 -4.22 2.01
CA PRO A 46 -15.65 -3.40 1.91
C PRO A 46 -15.42 -1.93 2.29
N PHE A 47 -14.27 -1.62 2.88
CA PHE A 47 -13.87 -0.27 3.29
C PHE A 47 -13.12 0.49 2.18
N LEU A 48 -12.83 -0.14 1.04
CA LEU A 48 -12.29 0.55 -0.12
C LEU A 48 -13.47 1.03 -1.00
N PRO A 49 -13.58 2.34 -1.26
CA PRO A 49 -14.59 2.82 -2.19
C PRO A 49 -14.34 2.25 -3.59
N GLN A 50 -15.41 1.93 -4.32
CA GLN A 50 -15.28 1.69 -5.76
C GLN A 50 -14.90 3.01 -6.46
N PRO A 51 -14.03 3.02 -7.49
CA PRO A 51 -13.52 1.87 -8.25
C PRO A 51 -12.12 1.39 -7.79
N TYR A 52 -11.65 1.76 -6.60
CA TYR A 52 -10.28 1.48 -6.19
C TYR A 52 -10.03 -0.02 -5.97
N ARG A 53 -8.83 -0.47 -6.34
CA ARG A 53 -8.43 -1.89 -6.24
C ARG A 53 -7.17 -2.03 -5.41
N VAL A 54 -7.02 -3.21 -4.82
CA VAL A 54 -5.78 -3.65 -4.19
C VAL A 54 -4.97 -4.38 -5.27
N GLU A 55 -3.69 -4.05 -5.44
CA GLU A 55 -2.84 -4.66 -6.46
C GLU A 55 -1.51 -5.14 -5.87
N PHE A 56 -1.16 -6.41 -6.12
CA PHE A 56 0.13 -6.99 -5.72
C PHE A 56 0.66 -8.00 -6.76
N PRO A 57 1.97 -8.00 -7.11
CA PRO A 57 2.90 -6.87 -6.99
C PRO A 57 2.49 -5.74 -7.94
N TRP A 58 3.04 -4.56 -7.68
CA TRP A 58 2.81 -3.31 -8.41
C TRP A 58 2.63 -3.51 -9.93
N SER A 59 1.42 -3.25 -10.46
CA SER A 59 1.26 -2.90 -11.86
C SER A 59 1.26 -1.38 -11.99
N GLU A 60 1.98 -0.86 -12.98
CA GLU A 60 1.77 0.52 -13.44
C GLU A 60 0.40 0.58 -14.14
N GLY A 61 -0.66 0.58 -13.34
CA GLY A 61 -2.03 0.62 -13.82
C GLY A 61 -2.36 1.99 -14.41
N ARG A 62 -3.04 1.99 -15.57
CA ARG A 62 -3.47 3.17 -16.35
C ARG A 62 -4.57 4.02 -15.68
N TRP A 63 -4.81 3.84 -14.38
CA TRP A 63 -5.94 4.43 -13.68
C TRP A 63 -5.60 5.82 -13.14
N SER A 64 -6.54 6.76 -13.23
CA SER A 64 -6.39 8.12 -12.69
C SER A 64 -7.74 8.58 -12.12
N PRO A 65 -7.90 8.70 -10.80
CA PRO A 65 -6.92 8.39 -9.77
C PRO A 65 -6.76 6.87 -9.56
N ALA A 66 -5.53 6.42 -9.33
CA ALA A 66 -5.22 5.05 -8.91
C ALA A 66 -4.96 5.01 -7.41
N MET A 67 -5.38 3.93 -6.75
CA MET A 67 -4.93 3.60 -5.40
C MET A 67 -4.29 2.22 -5.45
N THR A 68 -3.10 2.11 -4.88
CA THR A 68 -2.28 0.90 -4.89
C THR A 68 -1.89 0.57 -3.46
N ILE A 69 -2.07 -0.69 -3.05
CA ILE A 69 -1.67 -1.19 -1.74
C ILE A 69 -0.73 -2.37 -1.96
N GLY A 70 0.46 -2.33 -1.37
CA GLY A 70 1.55 -3.21 -1.78
C GLY A 70 2.65 -3.36 -0.73
N PHE A 71 3.66 -4.16 -1.08
CA PHE A 71 4.93 -4.19 -0.37
C PHE A 71 5.99 -3.45 -1.20
N LEU A 72 6.61 -2.44 -0.61
CA LEU A 72 7.71 -1.71 -1.21
C LEU A 72 9.03 -2.38 -0.79
N TYR A 73 9.64 -3.11 -1.72
CA TYR A 73 10.85 -3.90 -1.50
C TYR A 73 12.02 -3.54 -2.43
N ASN A 74 11.80 -2.63 -3.40
CA ASN A 74 12.83 -2.08 -4.29
C ASN A 74 12.63 -0.55 -4.42
N ARG A 75 13.71 0.22 -4.29
CA ARG A 75 13.70 1.70 -4.38
C ARG A 75 13.75 2.21 -5.80
N ASP A 76 14.45 1.48 -6.67
CA ASP A 76 14.88 1.98 -7.98
C ASP A 76 13.71 2.14 -8.95
N ASN A 77 12.66 1.34 -8.78
CA ASN A 77 11.56 1.29 -9.73
C ASN A 77 10.43 2.31 -9.46
N HIS A 78 10.41 2.98 -8.30
CA HIS A 78 9.17 3.62 -7.85
C HIS A 78 9.29 5.07 -7.40
N ALA A 79 10.50 5.64 -7.35
CA ALA A 79 10.76 7.00 -6.85
C ALA A 79 10.17 7.27 -5.44
N VAL A 80 10.12 6.23 -4.61
CA VAL A 80 9.67 6.27 -3.21
C VAL A 80 10.81 5.80 -2.31
N GLU A 81 11.19 6.64 -1.34
CA GLU A 81 12.14 6.24 -0.31
C GLU A 81 11.49 5.30 0.71
N PHE A 82 12.22 4.32 1.22
CA PHE A 82 11.73 3.49 2.32
C PHE A 82 11.65 4.28 3.63
N THR A 83 10.89 3.77 4.59
CA THR A 83 10.85 4.30 5.96
C THR A 83 12.19 4.15 6.68
N SER A 84 13.02 3.17 6.29
CA SER A 84 14.41 3.06 6.74
C SER A 84 15.32 2.39 5.67
N PRO A 85 16.66 2.62 5.73
CA PRO A 85 17.67 2.04 4.83
C PRO A 85 17.47 0.55 4.51
N ASP A 86 17.12 -0.25 5.51
CA ASP A 86 17.10 -1.71 5.43
C ASP A 86 15.69 -2.30 5.68
N SER A 87 14.65 -1.57 5.27
CA SER A 87 13.25 -2.00 5.45
C SER A 87 12.60 -2.48 4.16
N ILE A 88 11.57 -3.29 4.35
CA ILE A 88 10.50 -3.51 3.38
C ILE A 88 9.28 -2.87 3.99
N ASP A 89 8.60 -2.02 3.24
CA ASP A 89 7.45 -1.31 3.78
C ASP A 89 6.16 -1.92 3.26
N LEU A 90 5.16 -1.99 4.13
CA LEU A 90 3.78 -1.97 3.70
C LEU A 90 3.47 -0.56 3.21
N LEU A 91 2.85 -0.45 2.04
CA LEU A 91 2.62 0.81 1.33
C LEU A 91 1.16 0.91 0.88
N LEU A 92 0.56 2.09 1.04
CA LEU A 92 -0.62 2.55 0.33
C LEU A 92 -0.25 3.83 -0.42
N ARG A 93 -0.55 3.89 -1.71
CA ARG A 93 -0.27 5.04 -2.57
C ARG A 93 -1.54 5.47 -3.29
N ILE A 94 -1.74 6.77 -3.43
CA ILE A 94 -2.76 7.35 -4.30
C ILE A 94 -2.05 8.17 -5.36
N GLU A 95 -2.36 7.91 -6.62
CA GLU A 95 -1.73 8.49 -7.79
C GLU A 95 -2.75 9.14 -8.72
N ALA A 96 -2.30 10.16 -9.43
CA ALA A 96 -3.00 10.72 -10.58
C ALA A 96 -1.96 11.13 -11.60
N LYS A 97 -2.31 11.05 -12.88
CA LYS A 97 -1.38 11.43 -13.94
C LYS A 97 -1.07 12.92 -13.88
N PRO A 98 0.21 13.32 -13.78
CA PRO A 98 0.56 14.72 -13.67
C PRO A 98 0.23 15.52 -14.94
N GLU A 99 0.21 14.88 -16.12
CA GLU A 99 -0.08 15.54 -17.39
C GLU A 99 -1.54 15.97 -17.51
N THR A 100 -2.48 15.10 -17.09
CA THR A 100 -3.92 15.41 -17.11
C THR A 100 -4.40 16.08 -15.83
N ASN A 101 -3.65 15.93 -14.73
CA ASN A 101 -3.97 16.50 -13.42
C ASN A 101 -2.76 17.28 -12.84
N PRO A 102 -2.34 18.39 -13.47
CA PRO A 102 -1.17 19.14 -13.04
C PRO A 102 -1.36 19.78 -11.65
N ASN A 103 -2.59 20.23 -11.35
CA ASN A 103 -2.93 20.91 -10.09
C ASN A 103 -4.14 20.26 -9.37
N PRO A 104 -3.94 19.15 -8.64
CA PRO A 104 -5.00 18.45 -7.91
C PRO A 104 -5.31 19.11 -6.55
N ALA A 105 -5.55 20.42 -6.53
CA ALA A 105 -5.63 21.24 -5.31
C ALA A 105 -6.68 20.72 -4.30
N ALA A 106 -7.89 20.42 -4.76
CA ALA A 106 -8.97 19.92 -3.90
C ALA A 106 -8.59 18.62 -3.16
N VAL A 107 -7.90 17.70 -3.86
CA VAL A 107 -7.42 16.45 -3.26
C VAL A 107 -6.32 16.75 -2.23
N LEU A 108 -5.35 17.60 -2.59
CA LEU A 108 -4.25 17.94 -1.68
C LEU A 108 -4.73 18.66 -0.42
N ASP A 109 -5.76 19.51 -0.51
CA ASP A 109 -6.35 20.19 0.65
C ASP A 109 -6.98 19.21 1.64
N VAL A 110 -7.67 18.18 1.14
CA VAL A 110 -8.21 17.10 1.99
C VAL A 110 -7.06 16.29 2.60
N LEU A 111 -6.11 15.86 1.78
CA LEU A 111 -4.99 15.03 2.23
C LEU A 111 -4.14 15.73 3.30
N ARG A 112 -3.90 17.05 3.20
CA ARG A 112 -3.18 17.82 4.23
C ARG A 112 -3.82 17.72 5.61
N ARG A 113 -5.16 17.58 5.70
CA ARG A 113 -5.88 17.39 6.96
C ARG A 113 -5.80 15.96 7.50
N LEU A 114 -5.74 14.98 6.60
CA LEU A 114 -5.74 13.55 6.95
C LEU A 114 -4.33 13.03 7.29
N VAL A 115 -3.29 13.58 6.68
CA VAL A 115 -1.89 13.13 6.86
C VAL A 115 -1.44 13.09 8.33
N PRO A 116 -1.68 14.12 9.17
CA PRO A 116 -1.31 14.05 10.59
C PRO A 116 -2.00 12.91 11.35
N GLN A 117 -3.20 12.50 10.90
CA GLN A 117 -3.94 11.39 11.51
C GLN A 117 -3.37 10.02 11.08
N LEU A 118 -2.84 9.95 9.86
CA LEU A 118 -2.14 8.78 9.34
C LEU A 118 -0.76 8.60 9.97
N GLN A 119 -0.08 9.67 10.39
CA GLN A 119 1.26 9.64 10.98
C GLN A 119 1.29 9.16 12.43
N ARG A 120 0.63 8.03 12.71
CA ARG A 120 0.60 7.34 14.01
C ARG A 120 1.24 5.96 13.88
N ASN A 121 1.68 5.38 15.01
CA ASN A 121 2.21 4.02 15.07
C ASN A 121 3.36 3.76 14.06
N ASP A 122 4.34 4.68 14.00
CA ASP A 122 5.48 4.62 13.07
C ASP A 122 5.09 4.63 11.57
N THR A 123 3.89 5.12 11.26
CA THR A 123 3.46 5.32 9.87
C THR A 123 4.04 6.63 9.34
N ARG A 124 4.69 6.56 8.19
CA ARG A 124 5.09 7.73 7.40
C ARG A 124 4.01 8.03 6.38
N ALA A 125 3.48 9.24 6.36
CA ALA A 125 2.58 9.70 5.30
C ALA A 125 3.10 10.98 4.65
N LEU A 126 3.11 11.02 3.32
CA LEU A 126 3.62 12.11 2.49
C LEU A 126 2.62 12.47 1.38
N THR A 127 2.46 13.75 1.08
CA THR A 127 1.66 14.28 -0.04
C THR A 127 2.53 14.79 -1.17
N LYS A 128 1.93 15.03 -2.35
CA LYS A 128 2.63 15.56 -3.53
C LYS A 128 3.45 16.81 -3.19
N GLY A 129 4.69 16.86 -3.67
CA GLY A 129 5.60 17.99 -3.48
C GLY A 129 6.47 17.90 -2.23
N GLN A 130 6.21 16.95 -1.33
CA GLN A 130 7.14 16.61 -0.27
C GLN A 130 8.28 15.75 -0.82
N ARG A 131 9.50 15.94 -0.29
CA ARG A 131 10.68 15.17 -0.71
C ARG A 131 10.41 13.67 -0.55
N GLY A 132 10.76 12.89 -1.58
CA GLY A 132 10.56 11.44 -1.59
C GLY A 132 9.14 10.99 -1.99
N ASN A 133 8.28 11.90 -2.48
CA ASN A 133 6.96 11.55 -3.00
C ASN A 133 6.54 12.36 -4.25
N GLY A 134 6.38 11.68 -5.39
CA GLY A 134 5.81 12.25 -6.62
C GLY A 134 4.29 12.09 -6.77
N SER A 135 3.65 11.37 -5.86
CA SER A 135 2.23 10.98 -5.93
C SER A 135 1.34 11.86 -5.08
N LEU A 136 0.01 11.73 -5.22
CA LEU A 136 -0.95 12.48 -4.40
C LEU A 136 -0.75 12.16 -2.92
N LEU A 137 -0.64 10.88 -2.59
CA LEU A 137 -0.38 10.36 -1.25
C LEU A 137 0.52 9.13 -1.29
N ILE A 138 1.41 9.03 -0.32
CA ILE A 138 2.11 7.81 0.08
C ILE A 138 1.91 7.62 1.58
N VAL A 139 1.53 6.41 2.00
CA VAL A 139 1.43 5.98 3.39
C VAL A 139 2.26 4.70 3.53
N GLN A 140 3.23 4.70 4.43
CA GLN A 140 4.18 3.61 4.59
C GLN A 140 4.33 3.24 6.05
N ARG A 141 4.49 1.96 6.33
CA ARG A 141 4.95 1.45 7.61
C ARG A 141 5.88 0.28 7.35
N SER A 142 6.96 0.16 8.12
CA SER A 142 7.84 -1.01 8.02
C SER A 142 7.02 -2.29 8.21
N LEU A 143 7.18 -3.26 7.29
CA LEU A 143 6.50 -4.54 7.35
C LEU A 143 6.84 -5.27 8.66
N ALA A 144 8.10 -5.22 9.08
CA ALA A 144 8.56 -5.81 10.33
C ALA A 144 7.78 -5.27 11.55
N ARG A 145 7.49 -3.96 11.55
CA ARG A 145 6.67 -3.32 12.59
C ARG A 145 5.20 -3.67 12.47
N ALA A 146 4.67 -3.77 11.25
CA ALA A 146 3.28 -4.13 11.03
C ALA A 146 2.94 -5.56 11.51
N ILE A 147 3.90 -6.47 11.48
CA ILE A 147 3.72 -7.89 11.87
C ILE A 147 4.38 -8.25 13.20
N GLU A 148 4.86 -7.25 13.95
CA GLU A 148 5.53 -7.47 15.22
C GLU A 148 4.62 -8.23 16.21
N GLY A 149 5.20 -9.23 16.89
CA GLY A 149 4.47 -10.08 17.85
C GLY A 149 3.51 -11.11 17.24
N GLN A 150 3.40 -11.21 15.91
CA GLN A 150 2.53 -12.20 15.25
C GLN A 150 3.31 -13.49 14.94
N GLY A 151 2.88 -14.61 15.52
CA GLY A 151 3.62 -15.88 15.49
C GLY A 151 3.33 -16.76 14.27
N THR A 152 2.21 -16.52 13.59
CA THR A 152 1.76 -17.33 12.45
C THR A 152 1.52 -16.49 11.19
N GLU A 153 1.60 -17.12 10.00
CA GLU A 153 1.27 -16.45 8.73
C GLU A 153 -0.14 -15.83 8.75
N ARG A 154 -1.10 -16.51 9.37
CA ARG A 154 -2.48 -15.99 9.47
C ARG A 154 -2.54 -14.71 10.30
N GLU A 155 -1.95 -14.72 11.50
CA GLU A 155 -1.91 -13.54 12.36
C GLU A 155 -1.19 -12.36 11.69
N GLN A 156 -0.13 -12.64 10.92
CA GLN A 156 0.57 -11.63 10.13
C GLN A 156 -0.30 -11.04 9.03
N LEU A 157 -1.03 -11.87 8.29
CA LEU A 157 -1.99 -11.41 7.27
C LEU A 157 -3.12 -10.58 7.90
N ASP A 158 -3.64 -11.00 9.05
CA ASP A 158 -4.68 -10.28 9.80
C ASP A 158 -4.16 -8.92 10.31
N ALA A 159 -2.90 -8.86 10.74
CA ALA A 159 -2.26 -7.60 11.16
C ALA A 159 -2.05 -6.65 9.97
N ILE A 160 -1.59 -7.15 8.82
CA ILE A 160 -1.43 -6.36 7.59
C ILE A 160 -2.79 -5.84 7.11
N HIS A 161 -3.81 -6.69 7.05
CA HIS A 161 -5.17 -6.30 6.64
C HIS A 161 -5.73 -5.21 7.56
N ARG A 162 -5.59 -5.38 8.88
CA ARG A 162 -6.01 -4.39 9.87
C ARG A 162 -5.30 -3.05 9.69
N GLN A 163 -3.99 -3.07 9.45
CA GLN A 163 -3.22 -1.85 9.21
C GLN A 163 -3.74 -1.09 7.98
N ILE A 164 -4.02 -1.81 6.88
CA ILE A 164 -4.57 -1.20 5.65
C ILE A 164 -5.97 -0.66 5.92
N LYS A 165 -6.80 -1.41 6.65
CA LYS A 165 -8.16 -0.99 7.03
C LYS A 165 -8.14 0.30 7.85
N GLU A 166 -7.21 0.44 8.79
CA GLU A 166 -7.04 1.67 9.59
C GLU A 166 -6.68 2.88 8.72
N TRP A 167 -5.77 2.71 7.77
CA TRP A 167 -5.45 3.77 6.80
C TRP A 167 -6.67 4.14 5.97
N CYS A 168 -7.40 3.17 5.44
CA CYS A 168 -8.58 3.42 4.61
C CYS A 168 -9.71 4.08 5.41
N ALA A 169 -9.94 3.66 6.66
CA ALA A 169 -10.91 4.30 7.54
C ALA A 169 -10.53 5.77 7.80
N THR A 170 -9.25 6.06 8.03
CA THR A 170 -8.76 7.44 8.17
C THR A 170 -8.99 8.24 6.88
N LEU A 171 -8.77 7.61 5.73
CA LEU A 171 -8.85 8.28 4.42
C LEU A 171 -10.28 8.54 3.95
N PHE A 172 -11.24 7.65 4.24
CA PHE A 172 -12.54 7.64 3.57
C PHE A 172 -13.75 7.72 4.51
N SER A 173 -13.56 7.72 5.83
CA SER A 173 -14.69 7.70 6.79
C SER A 173 -15.63 8.91 6.69
N ASP A 174 -15.14 10.06 6.25
CA ASP A 174 -15.94 11.29 6.10
C ASP A 174 -16.41 11.56 4.65
N GLY A 175 -16.01 10.70 3.70
CA GLY A 175 -16.32 10.83 2.27
C GLY A 175 -15.66 12.03 1.55
N GLN A 176 -14.93 12.90 2.25
CA GLN A 176 -14.38 14.12 1.64
C GLN A 176 -13.30 13.80 0.62
N LEU A 177 -12.43 12.84 0.93
CA LEU A 177 -11.38 12.42 0.01
C LEU A 177 -11.97 11.76 -1.23
N GLU A 178 -13.00 10.92 -1.07
CA GLU A 178 -13.69 10.30 -2.21
C GLU A 178 -14.32 11.37 -3.11
N ALA A 179 -15.01 12.36 -2.54
CA ALA A 179 -15.58 13.47 -3.29
C ALA A 179 -14.51 14.28 -4.04
N ALA A 180 -13.37 14.56 -3.40
CA ALA A 180 -12.27 15.26 -4.05
C ALA A 180 -11.62 14.43 -5.16
N LEU A 181 -11.45 13.12 -4.97
CA LEU A 181 -10.86 12.25 -5.99
C LEU A 181 -11.73 12.14 -7.25
N ARG A 182 -13.06 12.34 -7.14
CA ARG A 182 -13.96 12.42 -8.31
C ARG A 182 -13.67 13.62 -9.21
N THR A 183 -12.91 14.62 -8.76
CA THR A 183 -12.50 15.75 -9.61
C THR A 183 -11.24 15.45 -10.44
N ILE A 184 -10.59 14.30 -10.23
CA ILE A 184 -9.42 13.88 -10.99
C ILE A 184 -9.86 13.38 -12.36
N GLN A 185 -9.21 13.88 -13.41
CA GLN A 185 -9.46 13.46 -14.77
C GLN A 185 -8.87 12.05 -15.03
N PRO A 186 -9.65 11.15 -15.66
CA PRO A 186 -9.16 9.84 -16.06
C PRO A 186 -8.13 9.95 -17.17
N ASP A 187 -7.36 8.88 -17.38
CA ASP A 187 -6.50 8.76 -18.55
C ASP A 187 -7.35 8.67 -19.81
N SER A 188 -7.17 9.60 -20.74
CA SER A 188 -7.96 9.71 -21.97
C SER A 188 -7.40 8.87 -23.14
N ARG A 189 -6.34 8.08 -22.92
CA ARG A 189 -5.82 7.16 -23.94
C ARG A 189 -6.74 5.94 -24.06
N PRO A 190 -7.15 5.54 -25.29
CA PRO A 190 -7.89 4.31 -25.48
C PRO A 190 -7.07 3.09 -25.01
N PRO A 191 -7.74 2.00 -24.60
CA PRO A 191 -7.08 0.76 -24.14
C PRO A 191 -6.09 0.20 -25.17
#